data_AF-A0A2M7QDH9-F1
#
_entry.id   AF-A0A2M7QDH9-F1
#
_cell.length_a   1.000
_cell.length_b   1.000
_cell.length_c   1.000
_cell.angle_alpha   90.00
_cell.angle_beta   90.00
_cell.angle_gamma   90.00
#
_symmetry.space_group_name_H-M   'P 1'
#
loop_
_entity.id
_entity.type
_entity.pdbx_description
1 polymer ?
#
loop_
_entity_poly.entity_id
_entity_poly.type
_entity_poly.pdbx_seq_one_letter_code
_entity_poly.pdbx_strand_id
1 'polypeptide(L)'
;MDYIIPLFVSFGVSFLLTPSTIYLARKLKLVTDVKIRKHPAHTHVGIIPRAGGVPIFLGLLIASLVYIPLNKIMSGILLASFLLVCMGLLDDYLDLSPYLRFVGNILIAALVIGYGLGIPFISNPLGGVIRLDQFKIVF
;
A
#
# COMPACT_ATOMS: atom_id res chain seq x y z
N MET A 1 -12.52 -19.58 11.98
CA MET A 1 -13.75 -18.76 11.85
C MET A 1 -13.48 -17.29 12.17
N ASP A 2 -12.47 -16.98 12.99
CA ASP A 2 -12.14 -15.61 13.46
C ASP A 2 -11.70 -14.62 12.36
N TYR A 3 -11.25 -15.12 11.20
CA TYR A 3 -10.83 -14.28 10.06
C TYR A 3 -11.94 -13.98 9.05
N ILE A 4 -13.10 -14.64 9.16
CA ILE A 4 -14.21 -14.44 8.22
C ILE A 4 -14.85 -13.06 8.43
N ILE A 5 -14.99 -12.64 9.68
CA ILE A 5 -15.60 -11.33 10.00
C ILE A 5 -14.70 -10.17 9.49
N PRO A 6 -13.39 -10.11 9.80
CA PRO A 6 -12.50 -9.10 9.24
C PRO A 6 -12.48 -9.06 7.70
N LEU A 7 -12.59 -10.24 7.06
CA LEU A 7 -12.68 -10.35 5.60
C LEU A 7 -13.92 -9.63 5.06
N PHE A 8 -15.11 -9.92 5.60
CA PHE A 8 -16.34 -9.26 5.14
C PHE A 8 -16.39 -7.77 5.51
N VAL A 9 -15.80 -7.37 6.64
CA VAL A 9 -15.69 -5.95 7.01
C VAL A 9 -14.78 -5.21 6.02
N SER A 10 -13.58 -5.71 5.76
CA SER A 10 -12.66 -5.08 4.80
C SER A 10 -13.25 -5.04 3.39
N PHE A 11 -13.90 -6.13 2.96
CA PHE A 11 -14.63 -6.19 1.69
C PHE A 11 -15.75 -5.15 1.62
N GLY A 12 -16.63 -5.11 2.64
CA GLY A 12 -17.77 -4.20 2.68
C GLY A 12 -17.33 -2.74 2.67
N VAL A 13 -16.34 -2.38 3.48
CA VAL A 13 -15.76 -1.03 3.49
C VAL A 13 -15.19 -0.66 2.13
N SER A 14 -14.34 -1.51 1.55
CA SER A 14 -13.73 -1.23 0.24
C SER A 14 -14.79 -1.10 -0.86
N PHE A 15 -15.79 -1.99 -0.87
CA PHE A 15 -16.88 -1.97 -1.84
C PHE A 15 -17.71 -0.69 -1.75
N LEU A 16 -18.11 -0.29 -0.53
CA LEU A 16 -18.91 0.92 -0.29
C LEU A 16 -18.14 2.21 -0.59
N LEU A 17 -16.82 2.23 -0.34
CA LEU A 17 -16.00 3.42 -0.59
C LEU A 17 -15.59 3.58 -2.05
N THR A 18 -15.59 2.49 -2.84
CA THR A 18 -15.16 2.52 -4.25
C THR A 18 -15.91 3.56 -5.09
N PRO A 19 -17.26 3.66 -5.07
CA PRO A 19 -17.99 4.70 -5.81
C PRO A 19 -17.60 6.12 -5.40
N SER A 20 -17.42 6.36 -4.10
CA SER A 20 -16.99 7.65 -3.56
C SER A 20 -15.59 8.03 -4.02
N THR A 21 -14.66 7.06 -4.03
CA THR A 21 -13.31 7.25 -4.58
C THR A 21 -13.34 7.53 -6.07
N ILE A 22 -14.17 6.82 -6.85
CA ILE A 22 -14.33 7.08 -8.29
C ILE A 22 -14.83 8.52 -8.54
N TYR A 23 -15.82 8.97 -7.78
CA TYR A 23 -16.34 10.33 -7.87
C TYR A 23 -15.24 11.36 -7.57
N LEU A 24 -14.50 11.15 -6.47
CA LEU A 24 -13.43 12.06 -6.06
C LEU A 24 -12.27 12.08 -7.08
N ALA A 25 -11.86 10.92 -7.60
CA ALA A 25 -10.81 10.82 -8.60
C ALA A 25 -11.15 11.59 -9.89
N ARG A 26 -12.41 11.49 -10.35
CA ARG A 26 -12.89 12.30 -11.49
C ARG A 26 -12.88 13.79 -11.19
N LYS A 27 -13.33 14.20 -9.99
CA LYS A 27 -13.36 15.60 -9.57
C LYS A 27 -11.96 16.21 -9.49
N LEU A 28 -10.99 15.44 -8.99
CA LEU A 28 -9.59 15.84 -8.86
C LEU A 28 -8.77 15.69 -10.15
N LYS A 29 -9.40 15.28 -11.27
CA LYS A 29 -8.72 14.95 -12.54
C LYS A 29 -7.61 13.89 -12.39
N LEU A 30 -7.70 13.05 -11.36
CA LEU A 30 -6.90 11.84 -11.18
C LEU A 30 -7.45 10.75 -12.08
N VAL A 31 -7.26 10.90 -13.40
CA VAL A 31 -7.82 10.01 -14.41
C VAL A 31 -6.81 9.73 -15.52
N THR A 32 -6.85 8.53 -16.08
CA THR A 32 -6.21 8.22 -17.36
C THR A 32 -7.13 8.66 -18.49
N ASP A 33 -6.60 9.48 -19.39
CA ASP A 33 -7.21 9.76 -20.70
C ASP A 33 -6.22 9.42 -21.81
N VAL A 34 -6.57 8.41 -22.62
CA VAL A 34 -5.78 7.92 -23.75
C VAL A 34 -5.63 8.99 -24.84
N LYS A 35 -6.55 9.94 -24.94
CA LYS A 35 -6.48 11.05 -25.91
C LYS A 35 -5.40 12.06 -25.53
N ILE A 36 -5.09 12.20 -24.25
CA ILE A 36 -4.12 13.16 -23.73
C ILE A 36 -2.72 12.53 -23.64
N ARG A 37 -2.64 11.28 -23.18
CA ARG A 37 -1.38 10.54 -23.05
C ARG A 37 -1.48 9.20 -23.76
N LYS A 38 -0.76 9.03 -24.87
CA LYS A 38 -0.59 7.72 -25.51
C LYS A 38 0.51 6.95 -24.80
N HIS A 39 0.13 5.89 -24.09
CA HIS A 39 1.07 4.92 -23.52
C HIS A 39 0.64 3.51 -23.97
N PRO A 40 1.57 2.61 -24.33
CA PRO A 40 1.23 1.25 -24.78
C PRO A 40 0.43 0.45 -23.74
N ALA A 41 0.57 0.78 -22.46
CA ALA A 41 -0.20 0.18 -21.37
C ALA A 41 -1.66 0.68 -21.26
N HIS A 42 -2.07 1.68 -22.05
CA HIS A 42 -3.44 2.18 -22.05
C HIS A 42 -4.29 1.42 -23.09
N THR A 43 -4.85 0.28 -22.66
CA THR A 43 -5.64 -0.62 -23.51
C THR A 43 -7.16 -0.35 -23.45
N HIS A 44 -7.61 0.41 -22.45
CA HIS A 44 -9.03 0.68 -22.21
C HIS A 44 -9.51 1.95 -22.92
N VAL A 45 -10.78 1.95 -23.34
CA VAL A 45 -11.42 3.10 -23.99
C VAL A 45 -12.16 3.95 -22.95
N GLY A 46 -11.89 5.26 -22.96
CA GLY A 46 -12.57 6.25 -22.11
C GLY A 46 -11.71 6.80 -20.97
N ILE A 47 -12.35 7.54 -20.07
CA ILE A 47 -11.71 8.18 -18.91
C ILE A 47 -11.75 7.21 -17.73
N ILE A 48 -10.58 6.81 -17.23
CA ILE A 48 -10.47 5.80 -16.17
C ILE A 48 -9.95 6.46 -14.89
N PRO A 49 -10.70 6.42 -13.77
CA PRO A 49 -10.23 6.98 -12.50
C PRO A 49 -9.00 6.24 -11.98
N ARG A 50 -8.00 7.03 -11.53
CA ARG A 50 -6.80 6.57 -10.84
C ARG A 50 -6.96 6.90 -9.36
N ALA A 51 -7.10 5.87 -8.52
CA ALA A 51 -7.08 5.93 -7.04
C ALA A 51 -7.56 4.61 -6.40
N GLY A 52 -7.53 3.48 -7.13
CA GLY A 52 -8.12 2.22 -6.67
C GLY A 52 -7.52 1.68 -5.37
N GLY A 53 -6.29 2.06 -5.04
CA GLY A 53 -5.64 1.68 -3.78
C GLY A 53 -6.26 2.32 -2.53
N VAL A 54 -6.94 3.47 -2.65
CA VAL A 54 -7.54 4.19 -1.51
C VAL A 54 -8.63 3.39 -0.80
N PRO A 55 -9.69 2.90 -1.47
CA PRO A 55 -10.74 2.13 -0.80
C PRO A 55 -10.20 0.81 -0.23
N ILE A 56 -9.22 0.19 -0.89
CA ILE A 56 -8.57 -1.04 -0.42
C ILE A 56 -7.82 -0.78 0.88
N PHE A 57 -7.00 0.28 0.93
CA PHE A 57 -6.28 0.66 2.13
C PHE A 57 -7.22 1.05 3.26
N LEU A 58 -8.31 1.78 2.98
CA LEU A 58 -9.30 2.12 4.01
C LEU A 58 -10.01 0.86 4.56
N GLY A 59 -10.31 -0.12 3.70
CA GLY A 59 -10.79 -1.43 4.14
C GLY A 59 -9.80 -2.16 5.05
N LEU A 60 -8.53 -2.21 4.66
CA LEU A 60 -7.45 -2.77 5.46
C LEU A 60 -7.29 -2.04 6.80
N LEU A 61 -7.28 -0.71 6.78
CA LEU A 61 -7.09 0.14 7.95
C LEU A 61 -8.21 -0.08 8.97
N ILE A 62 -9.47 -0.01 8.54
CA ILE A 62 -10.62 -0.18 9.44
C ILE A 62 -10.65 -1.60 10.00
N ALA A 63 -10.46 -2.63 9.16
CA ALA A 63 -10.43 -4.01 9.65
C ALA A 63 -9.26 -4.23 10.64
N SER A 64 -8.09 -3.68 10.35
CA SER A 64 -6.92 -3.82 11.24
C SER A 64 -7.13 -3.12 12.58
N LEU A 65 -7.69 -1.91 12.59
CA LEU A 65 -7.96 -1.15 13.81
C LEU A 65 -9.01 -1.80 14.71
N VAL A 66 -9.99 -2.49 14.11
CA VAL A 66 -11.08 -3.14 14.87
C VAL A 66 -10.67 -4.51 15.41
N TYR A 67 -9.95 -5.31 14.61
CA TYR A 67 -9.74 -6.73 14.91
C TYR A 67 -8.32 -7.08 15.34
N ILE A 68 -7.33 -6.21 15.15
CA ILE A 68 -5.93 -6.51 15.48
C ILE A 68 -5.45 -5.57 16.60
N PRO A 69 -4.90 -6.10 17.70
CA PRO A 69 -4.32 -5.25 18.74
C PRO A 69 -3.18 -4.41 18.16
N LEU A 70 -3.25 -3.11 18.40
CA LEU A 70 -2.22 -2.18 17.97
C LEU A 70 -0.96 -2.36 18.81
N ASN A 71 0.08 -2.91 18.19
CA ASN A 71 1.42 -2.94 18.72
C ASN A 71 2.35 -2.06 17.88
N LYS A 72 3.60 -1.89 18.34
CA LYS A 72 4.61 -1.06 17.65
C LYS A 72 4.79 -1.48 16.18
N ILE A 73 4.87 -2.78 15.90
CA ILE A 73 5.07 -3.27 14.53
C ILE A 73 3.84 -2.98 13.66
N MET A 74 2.63 -3.22 14.17
CA MET A 74 1.39 -3.00 13.45
C MET A 74 1.16 -1.52 13.14
N SER A 75 1.46 -0.61 14.08
CA SER A 75 1.38 0.82 13.81
C SER A 75 2.37 1.26 12.73
N GLY A 76 3.58 0.70 12.72
CA GLY A 76 4.56 0.88 11.65
C GLY A 76 4.04 0.40 10.28
N ILE A 77 3.42 -0.79 10.23
CA ILE A 77 2.84 -1.35 9.00
C ILE A 77 1.71 -0.46 8.46
N LEU A 78 0.79 -0.02 9.33
CA LEU A 78 -0.34 0.83 8.91
C LEU A 78 0.14 2.20 8.43
N LEU A 79 1.10 2.82 9.13
CA LEU A 79 1.67 4.11 8.74
C LEU A 79 2.40 4.03 7.39
N ALA A 80 3.23 3.00 7.19
CA ALA A 80 3.92 2.84 5.92
C ALA A 80 2.98 2.47 4.77
N SER A 81 1.94 1.67 5.03
CA SER A 81 0.91 1.38 4.04
C SER A 81 0.18 2.65 3.62
N PHE A 82 -0.11 3.55 4.56
CA PHE A 82 -0.66 4.87 4.26
C PHE A 82 0.28 5.69 3.38
N LEU A 83 1.56 5.80 3.75
CA LEU A 83 2.56 6.53 2.96
C LEU A 83 2.75 5.93 1.57
N LEU A 84 2.67 4.60 1.43
CA LEU A 84 2.76 3.90 0.16
C LEU A 84 1.58 4.26 -0.77
N VAL A 85 0.36 4.33 -0.22
CA VAL A 85 -0.81 4.80 -0.96
C VAL A 85 -0.65 6.27 -1.37
N CYS A 86 -0.16 7.13 -0.47
CA CYS A 86 0.13 8.52 -0.80
C CYS A 86 1.17 8.66 -1.92
N MET A 87 2.26 7.87 -1.86
CA MET A 87 3.28 7.85 -2.91
C MET A 87 2.69 7.37 -4.25
N GLY A 88 1.86 6.33 -4.24
CA GLY A 88 1.19 5.84 -5.45
C GLY A 88 0.24 6.87 -6.06
N LEU A 89 -0.56 7.55 -5.22
CA LEU A 89 -1.43 8.64 -5.68
C LEU A 89 -0.64 9.83 -6.23
N LEU A 90 0.50 10.15 -5.63
CA LEU A 90 1.37 11.23 -6.08
C LEU A 90 2.03 10.87 -7.42
N ASP A 91 2.47 9.63 -7.60
CA ASP A 91 2.98 9.08 -8.86
C ASP A 91 1.92 9.18 -9.96
N ASP A 92 0.69 8.77 -9.65
CA ASP A 92 -0.45 8.81 -10.58
C ASP A 92 -0.84 10.23 -11.02
N TYR A 93 -0.61 11.23 -10.16
CA TYR A 93 -0.95 12.64 -10.40
C TYR A 93 0.16 13.43 -11.09
N LEU A 94 1.41 13.23 -10.66
CA LEU A 94 2.56 14.05 -11.08
C LEU A 94 3.44 13.35 -12.13
N ASP A 95 3.18 12.08 -12.47
CA ASP A 95 4.07 11.26 -13.31
C ASP A 95 5.53 11.37 -12.82
N LEU A 96 5.75 10.99 -11.54
CA LEU A 96 7.04 11.17 -10.87
C LEU A 96 8.17 10.44 -11.61
N SER A 97 9.39 10.98 -11.49
CA SER A 97 10.56 10.28 -12.02
C SER A 97 10.75 8.94 -11.30
N PRO A 98 11.23 7.88 -12.01
CA PRO A 98 11.47 6.58 -11.40
C PRO A 98 12.41 6.65 -10.19
N TYR A 99 13.37 7.59 -10.20
CA TYR A 99 14.32 7.80 -9.11
C TYR A 99 13.66 8.34 -7.85
N LEU A 100 12.76 9.34 -7.97
CA LEU A 100 12.03 9.87 -6.82
C LEU A 100 11.13 8.80 -6.20
N ARG A 101 10.43 8.04 -7.04
CA ARG A 101 9.60 6.92 -6.60
C ARG A 101 10.42 5.85 -5.89
N PHE A 102 11.60 5.54 -6.42
CA PHE A 102 12.51 4.56 -5.82
C PHE A 102 13.00 5.01 -4.44
N VAL A 103 13.52 6.24 -4.33
CA VAL A 103 14.02 6.80 -3.07
C VAL A 103 12.92 6.86 -2.02
N GLY A 104 11.72 7.34 -2.38
CA GLY A 104 10.63 7.42 -1.40
C GLY A 104 10.14 6.04 -0.95
N ASN A 105 10.12 5.03 -1.82
CA ASN A 105 9.82 3.65 -1.39
C ASN A 105 10.90 3.08 -0.47
N ILE A 106 12.18 3.41 -0.68
CA ILE A 106 13.26 3.05 0.25
C ILE A 106 13.02 3.69 1.62
N LEU A 107 12.64 4.97 1.67
CA LEU A 107 12.35 5.66 2.93
C LEU A 107 11.14 5.04 3.66
N ILE A 108 10.08 4.69 2.92
CA ILE A 108 8.91 4.01 3.49
C ILE A 108 9.31 2.63 4.05
N ALA A 109 10.11 1.86 3.33
CA ALA A 109 10.60 0.57 3.80
C ALA A 109 11.50 0.71 5.05
N ALA A 110 12.41 1.69 5.05
CA ALA A 110 13.28 1.99 6.17
C ALA A 110 12.48 2.39 7.42
N LEU A 111 11.38 3.13 7.25
CA LEU A 111 10.47 3.49 8.34
C LEU A 111 9.90 2.24 9.01
N VAL A 112 9.36 1.28 8.25
CA VAL A 112 8.79 0.04 8.81
C VAL A 112 9.84 -0.78 9.55
N ILE A 113 11.06 -0.83 9.00
CA ILE A 113 12.19 -1.49 9.65
C ILE A 113 12.52 -0.80 10.99
N GLY A 114 12.47 0.53 11.05
CA GLY A 114 12.65 1.31 12.29
C GLY A 114 11.60 1.02 13.37
N TYR A 115 10.40 0.57 12.98
CA TYR A 115 9.39 0.08 13.93
C TYR A 115 9.68 -1.33 14.47
N GLY A 116 10.76 -1.97 14.02
CA GLY A 116 11.20 -3.28 14.47
C GLY A 116 10.70 -4.44 13.61
N LEU A 117 10.13 -4.17 12.44
CA LEU A 117 9.83 -5.21 11.46
C LEU A 117 11.13 -5.67 10.81
N GLY A 118 11.47 -6.95 10.98
CA GLY A 118 12.65 -7.53 10.38
C GLY A 118 12.49 -9.03 10.20
N ILE A 119 13.27 -9.60 9.28
CA ILE A 119 13.35 -11.03 9.05
C ILE A 119 14.58 -11.54 9.81
N PRO A 120 14.42 -12.23 10.95
CA PRO A 120 15.57 -12.61 11.78
C PRO A 120 16.39 -13.76 11.16
N PHE A 121 15.80 -14.55 10.27
CA PHE A 121 16.49 -15.64 9.59
C PHE A 121 15.77 -16.05 8.32
N ILE A 122 16.50 -16.68 7.40
CA ILE A 122 15.97 -17.34 6.22
C ILE A 122 16.36 -18.81 6.23
N SER A 123 15.45 -19.67 5.78
CA SER A 123 15.70 -21.11 5.65
C SER A 123 16.54 -21.39 4.41
N ASN A 124 17.59 -22.22 4.55
CA ASN A 124 18.41 -22.63 3.42
C ASN A 124 17.83 -23.91 2.78
N PRO A 125 17.47 -23.92 1.48
CA PRO A 125 16.97 -25.12 0.81
C PRO A 125 17.99 -26.27 0.74
N LEU A 126 19.30 -25.99 0.91
CA LEU A 126 20.36 -27.02 1.04
C LEU A 126 20.56 -27.50 2.49
N GLY A 127 19.73 -27.04 3.44
CA GLY A 127 19.79 -27.39 4.85
C GLY A 127 20.36 -26.27 5.74
N GLY A 128 19.86 -26.20 6.98
CA GLY A 128 20.25 -25.19 7.97
C GLY A 128 19.49 -23.86 7.87
N VAL A 129 19.92 -22.88 8.67
CA VAL A 129 19.28 -21.56 8.81
C VAL A 129 20.33 -20.47 8.68
N ILE A 130 20.10 -19.51 7.78
CA ILE A 130 20.94 -18.32 7.66
C ILE A 130 20.35 -17.26 8.59
N ARG A 131 21.09 -16.95 9.66
CA ARG A 131 20.74 -15.95 10.66
C ARG A 131 21.01 -14.55 10.12
N LEU A 132 19.97 -13.73 10.03
CA LEU A 132 20.03 -12.33 9.57
C LEU A 132 19.93 -11.34 10.74
N ASP A 133 19.68 -11.83 11.95
CA ASP A 133 19.57 -11.06 13.18
C ASP A 133 20.92 -10.64 13.78
N GLN A 134 22.02 -10.86 13.05
CA GLN A 134 23.38 -10.46 13.43
C GLN A 134 23.54 -8.94 13.39
N PHE A 135 22.87 -8.27 12.46
CA PHE A 135 22.82 -6.80 12.36
C PHE A 135 21.49 -6.30 12.92
N LYS A 136 21.45 -6.04 14.23
CA LYS A 136 20.31 -5.39 14.90
C LYS A 136 20.57 -3.90 15.04
N ILE A 137 19.70 -3.08 14.47
CA ILE A 137 19.62 -1.67 14.81
C ILE A 137 18.82 -1.60 16.12
N VAL A 138 19.52 -1.36 17.24
CA VAL A 138 18.91 -1.22 18.56
C VAL A 138 18.40 0.23 18.68
N PHE A 139 17.09 0.39 18.87
CA PHE A 139 16.45 1.67 19.20
C PHE A 139 15.75 1.57 20.54
#